data_AF-A0A524D1U9-F1
#
_entry.id   AF-A0A524D1U9-F1
#
_cell.length_a   1.000
_cell.length_b   1.000
_cell.length_c   1.000
_cell.angle_alpha   90.00
_cell.angle_beta   90.00
_cell.angle_gamma   90.00
#
_symmetry.space_group_name_H-M   'P 1'
#
loop_
_entity.id
_entity.type
_entity.pdbx_description
1 polymer ?
#
loop_
_entity_poly.entity_id
_entity_poly.type
_entity_poly.pdbx_seq_one_letter_code
_entity_poly.pdbx_strand_id
1 'polypeptide(L)'
;MKKQYDDLILKKYRNGALDYSQTINYLISLIQSSDNRNKRSQVINSLEYLNAFNKDLFKFIENLMLSDSDSIIRRKAINIIGKYYLNLSLNPIKWAIKYEKDYKCLISLIKTITKIKNRDSKEFLISELREKLKQNIENINNIGIQKYNDAINKLYLKNIIRNFNINQIANILISYLTISELIKRYYSVYYELDNKICLPIKLDLSDIEFEVRGWKSEFRNNIKNLSDILGLTYLHSLEVLDLSNNQIQSIRELTNLQNLKYLFLSNNQIENEENIKFFKQMKNLKYLDISGNKIAKFLEANPINNKIEVKSHNFNYFR
;
A
#
# COMPACT_ATOMS: atom_id res chain seq x y z
N MET A 1 4.93 28.87 -14.06
CA MET A 1 6.01 27.87 -14.24
C MET A 1 6.74 27.68 -12.92
N LYS A 2 6.65 26.50 -12.28
CA LYS A 2 7.44 26.18 -11.07
C LYS A 2 8.91 26.12 -11.50
N LYS A 3 9.75 27.06 -11.06
CA LYS A 3 11.21 26.94 -11.19
C LYS A 3 11.65 25.64 -10.49
N GLN A 4 12.44 24.80 -11.17
CA GLN A 4 13.07 23.64 -10.52
C GLN A 4 14.20 24.19 -9.62
N TYR A 5 14.27 23.76 -8.37
CA TYR A 5 15.19 24.37 -7.39
C TYR A 5 16.67 24.10 -7.68
N ASP A 6 16.96 23.14 -8.55
CA ASP A 6 18.24 22.74 -9.09
C ASP A 6 18.53 23.30 -10.49
N ASP A 7 17.59 24.04 -11.10
CA ASP A 7 17.71 24.60 -12.45
C ASP A 7 19.02 25.38 -12.65
N LEU A 8 19.42 26.16 -11.64
CA LEU A 8 20.64 26.96 -11.72
C LEU A 8 21.89 26.08 -11.75
N ILE A 9 21.93 25.02 -10.95
CA ILE A 9 23.07 24.07 -10.90
C ILE A 9 23.13 23.31 -12.23
N LEU A 10 21.99 22.80 -12.70
CA LEU A 10 21.92 22.08 -13.98
C LEU A 10 22.25 22.99 -15.17
N LYS A 11 21.86 24.27 -15.13
CA LYS A 11 22.26 25.25 -16.15
C LYS A 11 23.77 25.49 -16.13
N LYS A 12 24.37 25.62 -14.95
CA LYS A 12 25.82 25.77 -14.78
C LYS A 12 26.59 24.52 -15.22
N TYR A 13 26.03 23.33 -15.06
CA TYR A 13 26.61 22.11 -15.60
C TYR A 13 26.56 22.10 -17.14
N ARG A 14 25.39 22.41 -17.72
CA ARG A 14 25.18 22.40 -19.20
C ARG A 14 26.03 23.42 -19.95
N ASN A 15 26.37 24.56 -19.35
CA ASN A 15 27.20 25.58 -19.97
C ASN A 15 28.70 25.44 -19.62
N GLY A 16 29.12 24.35 -18.96
CA GLY A 16 30.51 24.06 -18.62
C GLY A 16 31.06 24.87 -17.44
N ALA A 17 30.25 25.64 -16.72
CA ALA A 17 30.69 26.40 -15.55
C ALA A 17 30.87 25.52 -14.29
N LEU A 18 30.29 24.32 -14.27
CA LEU A 18 30.53 23.29 -13.26
C LEU A 18 30.90 21.99 -13.94
N ASP A 19 31.91 21.29 -13.41
CA ASP A 19 32.18 19.91 -13.80
C ASP A 19 31.15 18.94 -13.18
N TYR A 20 31.21 17.68 -13.59
CA TYR A 20 30.29 16.64 -13.11
C TYR A 20 30.41 16.42 -11.59
N SER A 21 31.63 16.32 -11.05
CA SER A 21 31.86 16.08 -9.62
C SER A 21 31.34 17.23 -8.76
N GLN A 22 31.66 18.46 -9.15
CA GLN A 22 31.15 19.69 -8.53
C GLN A 22 29.62 19.73 -8.56
N THR A 23 29.02 19.40 -9.72
CA THR A 23 27.57 19.36 -9.89
C THR A 23 26.91 18.39 -8.90
N ILE A 24 27.41 17.16 -8.82
CA ILE A 24 26.89 16.15 -7.87
C ILE A 24 27.05 16.61 -6.42
N ASN A 25 28.20 17.17 -6.05
CA ASN A 25 28.45 17.67 -4.69
C ASN A 25 27.50 18.82 -4.31
N TYR A 26 27.24 19.76 -5.22
CA TYR A 26 26.27 20.82 -4.96
C TYR A 26 24.87 20.27 -4.78
N LEU A 27 24.43 19.31 -5.60
CA LEU A 27 23.12 18.68 -5.47
C LEU A 27 23.00 17.93 -4.13
N ILE A 28 24.03 17.18 -3.72
CA ILE A 28 24.07 16.51 -2.40
C ILE A 28 23.93 17.55 -1.26
N SER A 29 24.68 18.66 -1.33
CA SER A 29 24.59 19.71 -0.31
C SER A 29 23.19 20.33 -0.22
N LEU A 30 22.48 20.45 -1.35
CA LEU A 30 21.10 20.96 -1.37
C LEU A 30 20.11 20.01 -0.69
N ILE A 31 20.34 18.69 -0.80
CA ILE A 31 19.51 17.69 -0.11
C ILE A 31 19.76 17.75 1.40
N GLN A 32 21.01 17.93 1.82
CA GLN A 32 21.41 17.95 3.23
C GLN A 32 21.02 19.24 3.95
N SER A 33 21.09 20.39 3.27
CA SER A 33 20.83 21.71 3.87
C SER A 33 19.37 22.17 3.84
N SER A 34 18.49 21.41 3.19
CA SER A 34 17.09 21.80 3.00
C SER A 34 16.16 20.88 3.78
N ASP A 35 15.25 21.45 4.58
CA ASP A 35 14.15 20.70 5.19
C ASP A 35 12.93 20.54 4.26
N ASN A 36 12.90 21.30 3.15
CA ASN A 36 11.77 21.25 2.22
C ASN A 36 11.76 19.94 1.40
N ARG A 37 10.85 19.04 1.74
CA ARG A 37 10.69 17.73 1.07
C ARG A 37 10.58 17.80 -0.45
N ASN A 38 9.88 18.79 -0.99
CA ASN A 38 9.64 18.90 -2.43
C ASN A 38 10.93 19.29 -3.15
N LYS A 39 11.70 20.22 -2.57
CA LYS A 39 13.02 20.62 -3.06
C LYS A 39 13.98 19.44 -3.05
N ARG A 40 14.12 18.75 -1.91
CA ARG A 40 14.99 17.58 -1.76
C ARG A 40 14.61 16.48 -2.76
N SER A 41 13.32 16.20 -2.90
CA SER A 41 12.78 15.22 -3.85
C SER A 41 13.12 15.57 -5.30
N GLN A 42 13.07 16.85 -5.69
CA GLN A 42 13.44 17.28 -7.04
C GLN A 42 14.93 17.10 -7.28
N VAL A 43 15.76 17.51 -6.33
CA VAL A 43 17.22 17.35 -6.43
C VAL A 43 17.62 15.88 -6.56
N ILE A 44 16.96 14.98 -5.84
CA ILE A 44 17.15 13.53 -6.00
C ILE A 44 16.79 13.05 -7.42
N ASN A 45 15.72 13.57 -8.01
CA ASN A 45 15.37 13.24 -9.40
C ASN A 45 16.42 13.76 -10.39
N SER A 46 17.03 14.91 -10.11
CA SER A 46 18.10 15.45 -10.95
C SER A 46 19.40 14.65 -10.84
N LEU A 47 19.73 14.12 -9.66
CA LEU A 47 20.79 13.12 -9.52
C LEU A 47 20.49 11.88 -10.39
N GLU A 48 19.24 11.43 -10.42
CA GLU A 48 18.83 10.30 -11.29
C GLU A 48 18.97 10.64 -12.78
N TYR A 49 18.52 11.82 -13.20
CA TYR A 49 18.63 12.31 -14.58
C TYR A 49 20.09 12.38 -15.06
N LEU A 50 21.01 12.74 -14.17
CA LEU A 50 22.45 12.78 -14.46
C LEU A 50 23.13 11.40 -14.40
N ASN A 51 22.39 10.31 -14.15
CA ASN A 51 22.95 8.98 -13.90
C ASN A 51 23.99 8.97 -12.76
N ALA A 52 23.75 9.76 -11.72
CA ALA A 52 24.72 10.00 -10.64
C ALA A 52 24.95 8.80 -9.71
N PHE A 53 24.09 7.79 -9.71
CA PHE A 53 24.09 6.71 -8.71
C PHE A 53 25.14 5.63 -8.97
N ASN A 54 26.41 6.03 -8.94
CA ASN A 54 27.57 5.13 -8.91
C ASN A 54 27.85 4.63 -7.47
N LYS A 55 28.86 3.77 -7.31
CA LYS A 55 29.22 3.16 -6.01
C LYS A 55 29.54 4.19 -4.92
N ASP A 56 30.11 5.34 -5.28
CA ASP A 56 30.53 6.36 -4.31
C ASP A 56 29.33 7.04 -3.63
N LEU A 57 28.20 7.15 -4.35
CA LEU A 57 26.96 7.71 -3.80
C LEU A 57 26.17 6.72 -2.93
N PHE A 58 26.55 5.45 -2.89
CA PHE A 58 25.82 4.44 -2.12
C PHE A 58 25.65 4.85 -0.66
N LYS A 59 26.72 5.28 0.02
CA LYS A 59 26.68 5.65 1.44
C LYS A 59 25.74 6.82 1.72
N PHE A 60 25.69 7.78 0.81
CA PHE A 60 24.78 8.92 0.91
C PHE A 60 23.31 8.46 0.84
N ILE A 61 22.98 7.64 -0.17
CA ILE A 61 21.62 7.12 -0.34
C ILE A 61 21.23 6.14 0.78
N GLU A 62 22.16 5.32 1.24
CA GLU A 62 21.99 4.45 2.42
C GLU A 62 21.60 5.28 3.64
N ASN A 63 22.32 6.36 3.95
CA ASN A 63 22.00 7.23 5.07
C ASN A 63 20.60 7.87 4.92
N LEU A 64 20.25 8.33 3.71
CA LEU A 64 18.89 8.83 3.44
C LEU A 64 17.82 7.77 3.67
N MET A 65 18.07 6.50 3.33
CA MET A 65 17.12 5.42 3.60
C MET A 65 17.00 5.14 5.10
N LEU A 66 18.11 5.12 5.83
CA LEU A 66 18.15 4.65 7.22
C LEU A 66 17.64 5.68 8.22
N SER A 67 17.94 6.97 8.03
CA SER A 67 17.80 7.96 9.10
C SER A 67 17.18 9.30 8.70
N ASP A 68 16.79 9.49 7.43
CA ASP A 68 16.12 10.73 7.05
C ASP A 68 14.81 10.92 7.81
N SER A 69 14.55 12.13 8.31
CA SER A 69 13.32 12.42 9.06
C SER A 69 12.06 12.32 8.19
N ASP A 70 12.18 12.56 6.88
CA ASP A 70 11.07 12.59 5.95
C ASP A 70 10.86 11.22 5.27
N SER A 71 9.70 10.59 5.52
CA SER A 71 9.41 9.26 4.97
C SER A 71 9.26 9.23 3.44
N ILE A 72 8.96 10.36 2.78
CA ILE A 72 8.97 10.43 1.31
C ILE A 72 10.41 10.37 0.79
N ILE A 73 11.35 11.03 1.47
CA ILE A 73 12.77 10.99 1.13
C ILE A 73 13.34 9.59 1.39
N ARG A 74 13.05 8.99 2.56
CA ARG A 74 13.41 7.58 2.83
C ARG A 74 12.90 6.64 1.74
N ARG A 75 11.61 6.73 1.39
CA ARG A 75 11.01 5.91 0.33
C ARG A 75 11.67 6.11 -1.04
N LYS A 76 12.09 7.34 -1.37
CA LYS A 76 12.88 7.59 -2.59
C LYS A 76 14.24 6.92 -2.54
N ALA A 77 14.95 7.04 -1.42
CA ALA A 77 16.22 6.36 -1.22
C ALA A 77 16.09 4.83 -1.32
N ILE A 78 15.02 4.24 -0.77
CA ILE A 78 14.70 2.80 -0.90
C ILE A 78 14.55 2.41 -2.38
N ASN A 79 13.82 3.20 -3.17
CA ASN A 79 13.64 2.93 -4.60
C ASN A 79 14.96 3.00 -5.37
N ILE A 80 15.82 3.99 -5.07
CA ILE A 80 17.14 4.13 -5.67
C ILE A 80 18.02 2.94 -5.31
N ILE A 81 18.04 2.53 -4.04
CA ILE A 81 18.75 1.34 -3.57
C ILE A 81 18.32 0.09 -4.33
N GLY A 82 17.00 -0.10 -4.45
CA GLY A 82 16.45 -1.25 -5.18
C GLY A 82 16.71 -1.25 -6.68
N LYS A 83 17.10 -0.11 -7.27
CA LYS A 83 17.38 0.04 -8.70
C LYS A 83 18.89 -0.02 -9.00
N TYR A 84 19.71 0.62 -8.19
CA TYR A 84 21.13 0.84 -8.49
C TYR A 84 22.09 0.08 -7.55
N TYR A 85 21.65 -0.30 -6.35
CA TYR A 85 22.54 -0.77 -5.28
C TYR A 85 22.14 -2.10 -4.66
N LEU A 86 21.37 -2.92 -5.38
CA LEU A 86 20.76 -4.13 -4.84
C LEU A 86 21.80 -5.09 -4.22
N ASN A 87 22.96 -5.23 -4.85
CA ASN A 87 24.08 -6.07 -4.41
C ASN A 87 24.76 -5.61 -3.10
N LEU A 88 24.65 -4.32 -2.74
CA LEU A 88 25.24 -3.75 -1.52
C LEU A 88 24.22 -3.61 -0.38
N SER A 89 22.94 -3.87 -0.67
CA SER A 89 21.84 -3.37 0.13
C SER A 89 21.25 -4.33 1.16
N LEU A 90 21.67 -5.60 1.20
CA LEU A 90 21.02 -6.61 2.06
C LEU A 90 21.01 -6.20 3.54
N ASN A 91 22.18 -5.91 4.12
CA ASN A 91 22.28 -5.59 5.54
C ASN A 91 21.61 -4.23 5.89
N PRO A 92 21.81 -3.16 5.09
CA PRO A 92 21.09 -1.91 5.33
C PRO A 92 19.57 -2.06 5.25
N ILE A 93 19.05 -2.82 4.28
CA ILE A 93 17.60 -3.08 4.17
C ILE A 93 17.09 -3.88 5.37
N LYS A 94 17.82 -4.92 5.82
CA LYS A 94 17.46 -5.69 7.02
C LYS A 94 17.36 -4.78 8.25
N TRP A 95 18.34 -3.90 8.44
CA TRP A 95 18.34 -2.93 9.52
C TRP A 95 17.14 -1.99 9.40
N ALA A 96 16.90 -1.43 8.21
CA ALA A 96 15.77 -0.52 7.97
C ALA A 96 14.42 -1.19 8.26
N ILE A 97 14.19 -2.43 7.81
CA ILE A 97 12.93 -3.16 8.05
C ILE A 97 12.63 -3.29 9.55
N LYS A 98 13.66 -3.56 10.36
CA LYS A 98 13.49 -3.78 11.80
C LYS A 98 13.03 -2.52 12.54
N TYR A 99 13.47 -1.34 12.11
CA TYR A 99 13.28 -0.09 12.84
C TYR A 99 12.39 0.94 12.14
N GLU A 100 12.00 0.71 10.89
CA GLU A 100 11.11 1.61 10.15
C GLU A 100 9.69 1.61 10.74
N LYS A 101 9.17 2.81 10.99
CA LYS A 101 7.82 3.03 11.55
C LYS A 101 6.81 3.46 10.49
N ASP A 102 7.27 4.10 9.41
CA ASP A 102 6.40 4.51 8.32
C ASP A 102 5.98 3.30 7.49
N TYR A 103 4.67 3.03 7.46
CA TYR A 103 4.09 1.91 6.73
C TYR A 103 4.54 1.87 5.26
N LYS A 104 4.52 3.01 4.54
CA LYS A 104 4.83 3.04 3.11
C LYS A 104 6.31 2.71 2.86
N CYS A 105 7.20 3.16 3.73
CA CYS A 105 8.62 2.80 3.70
C CYS A 105 8.81 1.32 4.00
N LEU A 106 8.16 0.79 5.04
CA LEU A 106 8.24 -0.63 5.40
C LEU A 106 7.81 -1.55 4.26
N ILE A 107 6.67 -1.25 3.60
CA ILE A 107 6.25 -2.01 2.40
C ILE A 107 7.28 -1.90 1.27
N SER A 108 7.84 -0.71 1.06
CA SER A 108 8.84 -0.49 0.00
C SER A 108 10.13 -1.26 0.28
N LEU A 109 10.56 -1.35 1.54
CA LEU A 109 11.71 -2.13 1.98
C LEU A 109 11.48 -3.63 1.79
N ILE A 110 10.32 -4.15 2.21
CA ILE A 110 9.96 -5.57 2.03
C ILE A 110 9.91 -5.92 0.52
N LYS A 111 9.36 -5.04 -0.32
CA LYS A 111 9.39 -5.23 -1.78
C LYS A 111 10.78 -5.11 -2.40
N THR A 112 11.69 -4.40 -1.74
CA THR A 112 13.07 -4.25 -2.23
C THR A 112 13.91 -5.45 -1.85
N ILE A 113 13.80 -5.96 -0.62
CA ILE A 113 14.57 -7.12 -0.18
C ILE A 113 14.22 -8.39 -0.98
N THR A 114 12.97 -8.52 -1.45
CA THR A 114 12.55 -9.65 -2.30
C THR A 114 13.27 -9.71 -3.64
N LYS A 115 13.81 -8.58 -4.13
CA LYS A 115 14.58 -8.51 -5.37
C LYS A 115 15.96 -9.15 -5.25
N ILE A 116 16.52 -9.23 -4.04
CA ILE A 116 17.86 -9.84 -3.79
C ILE A 116 17.83 -11.36 -4.02
N LYS A 117 16.69 -12.02 -3.77
CA LYS A 117 16.41 -13.44 -4.08
C LYS A 117 17.44 -14.45 -3.55
N ASN A 118 18.00 -14.23 -2.37
CA ASN A 118 18.91 -15.19 -1.72
C ASN A 118 18.28 -15.84 -0.46
N ARG A 119 18.90 -16.90 0.06
CA ARG A 119 18.43 -17.60 1.26
C ARG A 119 18.34 -16.66 2.47
N ASP A 120 19.32 -15.80 2.67
CA ASP A 120 19.41 -14.90 3.81
C ASP A 120 18.29 -13.86 3.88
N SER A 121 17.83 -13.36 2.72
CA SER A 121 16.70 -12.43 2.62
C SER A 121 15.38 -13.13 2.93
N LYS A 122 15.21 -14.38 2.47
CA LYS A 122 14.04 -15.21 2.80
C LYS A 122 13.97 -15.51 4.30
N GLU A 123 15.05 -16.04 4.88
CA GLU A 123 15.10 -16.37 6.31
C GLU A 123 14.89 -15.14 7.18
N PHE A 124 15.44 -13.99 6.77
CA PHE A 124 15.17 -12.71 7.44
C PHE A 124 13.68 -12.36 7.46
N LEU A 125 12.98 -12.43 6.32
CA LEU A 125 11.54 -12.14 6.29
C LEU A 125 10.72 -13.12 7.13
N ILE A 126 11.12 -14.40 7.19
CA ILE A 126 10.49 -15.39 8.09
C ILE A 126 10.71 -14.99 9.55
N SER A 127 11.91 -14.54 9.93
CA SER A 127 12.16 -14.06 11.30
C SER A 127 11.39 -12.78 11.61
N GLU A 128 11.32 -11.83 10.67
CA GLU A 128 10.63 -10.56 10.87
C GLU A 128 9.13 -10.77 11.07
N LEU A 129 8.51 -11.65 10.27
CA LEU A 129 7.11 -12.02 10.47
C LEU A 129 6.87 -12.59 11.88
N ARG A 130 7.78 -13.44 12.38
CA ARG A 130 7.69 -14.00 13.72
C ARG A 130 7.83 -12.93 14.81
N GLU A 131 8.73 -11.97 14.64
CA GLU A 131 8.90 -10.85 15.58
C GLU A 131 7.66 -9.94 15.62
N LYS A 132 7.04 -9.64 14.47
CA LYS A 132 5.78 -8.88 14.42
C LYS A 132 4.63 -9.58 15.13
N LEU A 133 4.55 -10.90 15.05
CA LEU A 133 3.55 -11.67 15.80
C LEU A 133 3.74 -11.52 17.31
N LYS A 134 4.99 -11.59 17.81
CA LYS A 134 5.29 -11.42 19.25
C LYS A 134 4.88 -10.04 19.77
N GLN A 135 5.24 -8.99 19.03
CA GLN A 135 4.90 -7.60 19.41
C GLN A 135 3.39 -7.37 19.54
N ASN A 136 2.56 -8.11 18.79
CA ASN A 136 1.11 -7.99 18.88
C ASN A 136 0.49 -8.85 19.99
N ILE A 137 1.13 -9.94 20.44
CA ILE A 137 0.66 -10.72 21.59
C ILE A 137 0.70 -9.88 22.87
N GLU A 138 1.70 -8.99 23.00
CA GLU A 138 1.82 -8.09 24.13
C GLU A 138 0.77 -6.96 24.13
N ASN A 139 0.14 -6.69 22.98
CA ASN A 139 -0.96 -5.74 22.84
C ASN A 139 -2.32 -6.45 23.00
N ILE A 140 -2.66 -6.79 24.25
CA ILE A 140 -3.82 -7.62 24.67
C ILE A 140 -5.19 -7.13 24.16
N ASN A 141 -5.30 -5.87 23.71
CA ASN A 141 -6.59 -5.26 23.35
C ASN A 141 -7.01 -5.43 21.88
N ASN A 142 -6.21 -6.07 21.02
CA ASN A 142 -6.50 -6.11 19.59
C ASN A 142 -7.06 -7.48 19.11
N ILE A 143 -8.27 -7.81 19.56
CA ILE A 143 -8.97 -9.07 19.20
C ILE A 143 -9.05 -9.25 17.67
N GLY A 144 -9.15 -8.16 16.92
CA GLY A 144 -9.24 -8.17 15.46
C GLY A 144 -8.08 -8.87 14.77
N ILE A 145 -6.84 -8.77 15.26
CA ILE A 145 -5.67 -9.37 14.60
C ILE A 145 -5.40 -10.83 15.03
N GLN A 146 -6.02 -11.29 16.12
CA GLN A 146 -5.73 -12.60 16.73
C GLN A 146 -5.97 -13.76 15.75
N LYS A 147 -7.06 -13.70 14.97
CA LYS A 147 -7.35 -14.68 13.92
C LYS A 147 -6.22 -14.79 12.89
N TYR A 148 -5.55 -13.68 12.56
CA TYR A 148 -4.38 -13.70 11.67
C TYR A 148 -3.18 -14.35 12.36
N ASN A 149 -2.91 -13.94 13.61
CA ASN A 149 -1.82 -14.52 14.39
C ASN A 149 -1.93 -16.05 14.48
N ASP A 150 -3.13 -16.55 14.78
CA ASP A 150 -3.40 -17.99 14.87
C ASP A 150 -3.17 -18.72 13.55
N ALA A 151 -3.60 -18.13 12.43
CA ALA A 151 -3.39 -18.70 11.11
C ALA A 151 -1.90 -18.81 10.78
N ILE A 152 -1.12 -17.75 11.03
CA ILE A 152 0.32 -17.77 10.77
C ILE A 152 1.05 -18.71 11.75
N ASN A 153 0.68 -18.74 13.03
CA ASN A 153 1.25 -19.65 14.02
C ASN A 153 1.08 -21.12 13.61
N LYS A 154 -0.07 -21.48 13.00
CA LYS A 154 -0.28 -22.82 12.42
C LYS A 154 0.73 -23.12 11.30
N LEU A 155 1.12 -22.14 10.47
CA LEU A 155 2.15 -22.34 9.45
C LEU A 155 3.54 -22.60 10.06
N TYR A 156 3.89 -21.91 11.16
CA TYR A 156 5.14 -22.16 11.88
C TYR A 156 5.14 -23.53 12.56
N LEU A 157 4.06 -23.89 13.27
CA LEU A 157 3.95 -25.17 13.97
C LEU A 157 4.05 -26.37 13.02
N LYS A 158 3.45 -26.27 11.83
CA LYS A 158 3.53 -27.30 10.80
C LYS A 158 4.78 -27.20 9.91
N ASN A 159 5.68 -26.24 10.18
CA ASN A 159 6.87 -25.94 9.38
C ASN A 159 6.58 -25.66 7.88
N ILE A 160 5.32 -25.33 7.53
CA ILE A 160 4.87 -25.09 6.14
C ILE A 160 5.50 -23.80 5.59
N ILE A 161 5.69 -22.79 6.45
CA ILE A 161 6.22 -21.49 6.04
C ILE A 161 7.60 -21.58 5.36
N ARG A 162 8.40 -22.59 5.69
CA ARG A 162 9.71 -22.82 5.05
C ARG A 162 9.61 -23.25 3.59
N ASN A 163 8.48 -23.81 3.17
CA ASN A 163 8.24 -24.23 1.78
C ASN A 163 7.88 -23.04 0.87
N PHE A 164 7.52 -21.89 1.45
CA PHE A 164 7.15 -20.71 0.67
C PHE A 164 8.38 -20.03 0.07
N ASN A 165 8.22 -19.48 -1.12
CA ASN A 165 9.23 -18.62 -1.72
C ASN A 165 9.23 -17.23 -1.06
N ILE A 166 10.26 -16.43 -1.31
CA ILE A 166 10.43 -15.11 -0.68
C ILE A 166 9.25 -14.16 -0.97
N ASN A 167 8.64 -14.23 -2.16
CA ASN A 167 7.51 -13.38 -2.51
C ASN A 167 6.24 -13.78 -1.75
N GLN A 168 6.01 -15.09 -1.55
CA GLN A 168 4.90 -15.58 -0.73
C GLN A 168 5.04 -15.10 0.72
N ILE A 169 6.24 -15.20 1.30
CA ILE A 169 6.50 -14.72 2.67
C ILE A 169 6.31 -13.19 2.76
N ALA A 170 6.85 -12.45 1.78
CA ALA A 170 6.66 -11.01 1.70
C ALA A 170 5.19 -10.62 1.58
N ASN A 171 4.39 -11.32 0.78
CA ASN A 171 2.95 -11.06 0.64
C ASN A 171 2.20 -11.30 1.95
N ILE A 172 2.55 -12.35 2.70
CA ILE A 172 1.97 -12.61 4.02
C ILE A 172 2.33 -11.47 4.98
N LEU A 173 3.61 -11.07 5.04
CA LEU A 173 4.06 -9.99 5.92
C LEU A 173 3.41 -8.65 5.56
N ILE A 174 3.36 -8.31 4.27
CA ILE A 174 2.69 -7.09 3.77
C ILE A 174 1.20 -7.12 4.11
N SER A 175 0.51 -8.24 3.89
CA SER A 175 -0.92 -8.38 4.18
C SER A 175 -1.17 -8.28 5.68
N TYR A 176 -0.34 -8.90 6.50
CA TYR A 176 -0.39 -8.81 7.96
C TYR A 176 -0.25 -7.38 8.46
N LEU A 177 0.77 -6.65 8.00
CA LEU A 177 0.99 -5.25 8.33
C LEU A 177 -0.18 -4.37 7.87
N THR A 178 -0.74 -4.67 6.69
CA THR A 178 -1.89 -3.96 6.14
C THR A 178 -3.13 -4.16 7.01
N ILE A 179 -3.50 -5.40 7.30
CA ILE A 179 -4.67 -5.69 8.16
C ILE A 179 -4.47 -5.09 9.56
N SER A 180 -3.26 -5.17 10.13
CA SER A 180 -2.95 -4.54 11.42
C SER A 180 -3.17 -3.02 11.40
N GLU A 181 -2.82 -2.36 10.30
CA GLU A 181 -3.05 -0.92 10.15
C GLU A 181 -4.53 -0.58 9.93
N LEU A 182 -5.26 -1.39 9.16
CA LEU A 182 -6.69 -1.21 8.95
C LEU A 182 -7.44 -1.32 10.28
N ILE A 183 -7.15 -2.32 11.10
CA ILE A 183 -7.81 -2.52 12.41
C ILE A 183 -7.51 -1.37 13.38
N LYS A 184 -6.34 -0.73 13.28
CA LYS A 184 -6.04 0.47 14.10
C LYS A 184 -6.82 1.70 13.66
N ARG A 185 -7.17 1.78 12.38
CA ARG A 185 -7.73 2.98 11.75
C ARG A 185 -9.25 2.96 11.67
N TYR A 186 -9.83 1.79 11.46
CA TYR A 186 -11.24 1.60 11.20
C TYR A 186 -11.88 0.84 12.35
N TYR A 187 -13.10 1.22 12.70
CA TYR A 187 -13.80 0.67 13.85
C TYR A 187 -14.25 -0.77 13.61
N SER A 188 -14.86 -1.01 12.44
CA SER A 188 -15.25 -2.34 11.99
C SER A 188 -14.34 -2.79 10.85
N VAL A 189 -13.54 -3.82 11.13
CA VAL A 189 -12.73 -4.52 10.12
C VAL A 189 -12.96 -6.00 10.27
N TYR A 190 -13.69 -6.58 9.33
CA TYR A 190 -13.83 -8.02 9.23
C TYR A 190 -13.04 -8.56 8.04
N TYR A 191 -12.41 -9.73 8.21
CA TYR A 191 -11.70 -10.37 7.13
C TYR A 191 -11.68 -11.90 7.27
N GLU A 192 -11.56 -12.57 6.13
CA GLU A 192 -11.29 -13.99 6.04
C GLU A 192 -9.97 -14.25 5.35
N LEU A 193 -9.26 -15.27 5.81
CA LEU A 193 -7.97 -15.68 5.28
C LEU A 193 -8.12 -16.96 4.49
N ASP A 194 -7.32 -17.11 3.43
CA ASP A 194 -7.09 -18.40 2.83
C ASP A 194 -6.45 -19.35 3.85
N ASN A 195 -7.02 -20.54 4.01
CA ASN A 195 -6.63 -21.51 5.03
C ASN A 195 -5.25 -22.18 4.75
N LYS A 196 -4.70 -22.05 3.54
CA LYS A 196 -3.44 -22.67 3.13
C LYS A 196 -2.27 -21.68 3.16
N ILE A 197 -2.47 -20.46 2.68
CA ILE A 197 -1.40 -19.46 2.51
C ILE A 197 -1.55 -18.24 3.41
N CYS A 198 -2.63 -18.14 4.18
CA CYS A 198 -2.87 -17.05 5.15
C CYS A 198 -2.86 -15.65 4.51
N LEU A 199 -3.40 -15.52 3.30
CA LEU A 199 -3.64 -14.23 2.64
C LEU A 199 -5.12 -13.84 2.76
N PRO A 200 -5.46 -12.56 2.93
CA PRO A 200 -6.85 -12.10 2.97
C PRO A 200 -7.58 -12.39 1.65
N ILE A 201 -8.71 -13.09 1.74
CA ILE A 201 -9.60 -13.41 0.62
C ILE A 201 -10.92 -12.64 0.71
N LYS A 202 -11.33 -12.24 1.91
CA LYS A 202 -12.46 -11.33 2.13
C LYS A 202 -12.03 -10.19 3.02
N LEU A 203 -12.48 -8.99 2.72
CA LEU A 203 -12.33 -7.81 3.55
C LEU A 203 -13.66 -7.05 3.57
N ASP A 204 -14.11 -6.72 4.75
CA ASP A 204 -15.31 -5.92 4.98
C ASP A 204 -14.90 -4.69 5.80
N LEU A 205 -15.11 -3.55 5.17
CA LEU A 205 -14.94 -2.19 5.67
C LEU A 205 -16.25 -1.39 5.50
N SER A 206 -17.38 -2.09 5.41
CA SER A 206 -18.70 -1.47 5.38
C SER A 206 -18.89 -0.60 6.62
N ASP A 207 -19.63 0.49 6.45
CA ASP A 207 -20.05 1.34 7.56
C ASP A 207 -21.44 0.93 8.05
N ILE A 208 -21.83 1.47 9.20
CA ILE A 208 -23.14 1.23 9.80
C ILE A 208 -24.22 1.97 8.97
N GLU A 209 -25.21 1.23 8.49
CA GLU A 209 -26.29 1.73 7.64
C GLU A 209 -27.18 2.78 8.33
N PHE A 210 -27.37 2.68 9.66
CA PHE A 210 -28.25 3.56 10.44
C PHE A 210 -27.53 4.20 11.63
N GLU A 211 -27.84 5.47 11.86
CA GLU A 211 -27.45 6.18 13.08
C GLU A 211 -28.25 5.61 14.26
N VAL A 212 -27.63 4.73 15.04
CA VAL A 212 -28.23 4.22 16.28
C VAL A 212 -28.21 5.36 17.31
N ARG A 213 -29.38 5.76 17.82
CA ARG A 213 -29.47 6.83 18.84
C ARG A 213 -28.56 6.51 20.02
N GLY A 214 -27.64 7.44 20.34
CA GLY A 214 -26.66 7.30 21.42
C GLY A 214 -25.31 6.72 20.97
N TRP A 215 -25.17 6.25 19.73
CA TRP A 215 -23.87 5.92 19.18
C TRP A 215 -23.13 7.19 18.79
N LYS A 216 -21.88 7.28 19.25
CA LYS A 216 -21.00 8.39 18.91
C LYS A 216 -20.56 8.25 17.45
N SER A 217 -20.37 9.39 16.78
CA SER A 217 -19.89 9.46 15.39
C SER A 217 -18.51 8.79 15.16
N GLU A 218 -17.78 8.48 16.23
CA GLU A 218 -16.49 7.78 16.22
C GLU A 218 -16.59 6.29 15.80
N PHE A 219 -17.79 5.72 15.73
CA PHE A 219 -18.02 4.33 15.30
C PHE A 219 -18.14 4.15 13.79
N ARG A 220 -17.95 5.21 13.00
CA ARG A 220 -18.09 5.19 11.55
C ARG A 220 -16.76 5.11 10.81
N ASN A 221 -16.74 4.33 9.74
CA ASN A 221 -15.59 4.25 8.83
C ASN A 221 -15.47 5.48 7.92
N ASN A 222 -16.60 6.09 7.49
CA ASN A 222 -16.68 7.34 6.73
C ASN A 222 -15.70 7.43 5.53
N ILE A 223 -15.50 6.32 4.81
CA ILE A 223 -14.51 6.26 3.73
C ILE A 223 -15.00 7.09 2.54
N LYS A 224 -14.24 8.12 2.16
CA LYS A 224 -14.52 8.96 0.99
C LYS A 224 -13.65 8.59 -0.22
N ASN A 225 -12.37 8.34 0.02
CA ASN A 225 -11.41 7.98 -1.02
C ASN A 225 -10.80 6.62 -0.72
N LEU A 226 -10.77 5.74 -1.71
CA LEU A 226 -10.12 4.44 -1.57
C LEU A 226 -8.61 4.56 -1.36
N SER A 227 -8.00 5.66 -1.81
CA SER A 227 -6.60 5.99 -1.52
C SER A 227 -6.31 6.16 -0.03
N ASP A 228 -7.35 6.41 0.78
CA ASP A 228 -7.23 6.53 2.24
C ASP A 228 -7.14 5.16 2.91
N ILE A 229 -7.64 4.10 2.27
CA ILE A 229 -7.52 2.72 2.76
C ILE A 229 -6.09 2.23 2.51
N LEU A 230 -5.24 2.46 3.50
CA LEU A 230 -3.81 2.23 3.37
C LEU A 230 -3.52 0.76 3.05
N GLY A 231 -2.87 0.53 1.90
CA GLY A 231 -2.43 -0.81 1.51
C GLY A 231 -3.50 -1.68 0.85
N LEU A 232 -4.72 -1.19 0.61
CA LEU A 232 -5.79 -1.96 -0.04
C LEU A 232 -5.30 -2.65 -1.32
N THR A 233 -4.58 -1.92 -2.18
CA THR A 233 -4.05 -2.43 -3.45
C THR A 233 -2.98 -3.52 -3.29
N TYR A 234 -2.47 -3.77 -2.08
CA TYR A 234 -1.51 -4.84 -1.80
C TYR A 234 -2.18 -6.16 -1.40
N LEU A 235 -3.49 -6.14 -1.13
CA LEU A 235 -4.28 -7.32 -0.80
C LEU A 235 -4.71 -8.05 -2.08
N HIS A 236 -3.73 -8.49 -2.87
CA HIS A 236 -3.94 -9.04 -4.22
C HIS A 236 -4.79 -10.32 -4.24
N SER A 237 -4.93 -11.03 -3.11
CA SER A 237 -5.74 -12.24 -2.99
C SER A 237 -7.21 -12.00 -2.68
N LEU A 238 -7.63 -10.74 -2.52
CA LEU A 238 -9.03 -10.43 -2.23
C LEU A 238 -9.95 -10.89 -3.36
N GLU A 239 -10.94 -11.69 -2.97
CA GLU A 239 -12.04 -12.14 -3.82
C GLU A 239 -13.36 -11.44 -3.45
N VAL A 240 -13.52 -11.05 -2.18
CA VAL A 240 -14.69 -10.34 -1.67
C VAL A 240 -14.25 -9.04 -1.01
N LEU A 241 -14.89 -7.94 -1.38
CA LEU A 241 -14.69 -6.64 -0.76
C LEU A 241 -16.04 -5.99 -0.49
N ASP A 242 -16.30 -5.69 0.78
CA ASP A 242 -17.45 -4.90 1.20
C ASP A 242 -17.02 -3.51 1.65
N LEU A 243 -17.60 -2.50 1.00
CA LEU A 243 -17.39 -1.07 1.22
C LEU A 243 -18.74 -0.34 1.32
N SER A 244 -19.82 -1.06 1.60
CA SER A 244 -21.17 -0.53 1.67
C SER A 244 -21.30 0.57 2.74
N ASN A 245 -22.28 1.47 2.58
CA ASN A 245 -22.61 2.56 3.51
C ASN A 245 -21.48 3.58 3.74
N ASN A 246 -20.55 3.73 2.80
CA ASN A 246 -19.49 4.73 2.87
C ASN A 246 -19.84 5.96 2.01
N GLN A 247 -18.86 6.82 1.75
CA GLN A 247 -19.03 8.05 0.95
C GLN A 247 -18.15 8.02 -0.30
N ILE A 248 -17.92 6.82 -0.85
CA ILE A 248 -17.01 6.60 -1.97
C ILE A 248 -17.59 7.18 -3.25
N GLN A 249 -16.78 7.96 -3.97
CA GLN A 249 -17.16 8.56 -5.25
C GLN A 249 -16.45 7.92 -6.45
N SER A 250 -15.25 7.38 -6.24
CA SER A 250 -14.40 6.79 -7.28
C SER A 250 -13.93 5.40 -6.86
N ILE A 251 -14.01 4.46 -7.80
CA ILE A 251 -13.54 3.08 -7.62
C ILE A 251 -12.21 2.77 -8.33
N ARG A 252 -11.51 3.80 -8.82
CA ARG A 252 -10.29 3.66 -9.64
C ARG A 252 -9.25 2.72 -9.03
N GLU A 253 -9.03 2.79 -7.72
CA GLU A 253 -8.02 2.00 -7.02
C GLU A 253 -8.34 0.50 -7.01
N LEU A 254 -9.63 0.13 -7.11
CA LEU A 254 -10.09 -1.27 -7.10
C LEU A 254 -9.70 -2.02 -8.37
N THR A 255 -9.36 -1.34 -9.47
CA THR A 255 -8.93 -2.02 -10.70
C THR A 255 -7.62 -2.80 -10.54
N ASN A 256 -6.85 -2.51 -9.47
CA ASN A 256 -5.65 -3.25 -9.10
C ASN A 256 -5.95 -4.59 -8.40
N LEU A 257 -7.17 -4.80 -7.90
CA LEU A 257 -7.61 -6.02 -7.22
C LEU A 257 -8.12 -7.02 -8.26
N GLN A 258 -7.18 -7.58 -9.02
CA GLN A 258 -7.51 -8.41 -10.18
C GLN A 258 -8.27 -9.71 -9.83
N ASN A 259 -8.18 -10.20 -8.59
CA ASN A 259 -8.86 -11.41 -8.15
C ASN A 259 -10.27 -11.17 -7.58
N LEU A 260 -10.73 -9.91 -7.56
CA LEU A 260 -12.01 -9.57 -6.97
C LEU A 260 -13.17 -10.15 -7.79
N LYS A 261 -14.05 -10.89 -7.10
CA LYS A 261 -15.22 -11.59 -7.66
C LYS A 261 -16.53 -11.00 -7.14
N TYR A 262 -16.57 -10.55 -5.90
CA TYR A 262 -17.75 -10.00 -5.25
C TYR A 262 -17.42 -8.64 -4.67
N LEU A 263 -18.15 -7.61 -5.11
CA LEU A 263 -17.94 -6.23 -4.68
C LEU A 263 -19.26 -5.64 -4.20
N PHE A 264 -19.28 -5.20 -2.96
CA PHE A 264 -20.43 -4.53 -2.35
C PHE A 264 -20.08 -3.06 -2.14
N LEU A 265 -20.82 -2.19 -2.81
CA LEU A 265 -20.65 -0.74 -2.82
C LEU A 265 -21.99 -0.05 -2.55
N SER A 266 -22.97 -0.75 -1.96
CA SER A 266 -24.28 -0.16 -1.76
C SER A 266 -24.21 1.09 -0.87
N ASN A 267 -25.14 2.02 -1.06
CA ASN A 267 -25.23 3.27 -0.29
C ASN A 267 -23.89 4.05 -0.24
N ASN A 268 -23.30 4.30 -1.41
CA ASN A 268 -22.14 5.18 -1.60
C ASN A 268 -22.52 6.41 -2.45
N GLN A 269 -21.53 7.22 -2.85
CA GLN A 269 -21.71 8.43 -3.66
C GLN A 269 -21.19 8.26 -5.08
N ILE A 270 -21.26 7.05 -5.64
CA ILE A 270 -20.74 6.74 -6.98
C ILE A 270 -21.72 7.30 -8.02
N GLU A 271 -21.25 8.27 -8.79
CA GLU A 271 -22.08 9.03 -9.75
C GLU A 271 -21.48 9.09 -11.15
N ASN A 272 -20.17 9.32 -11.26
CA ASN A 272 -19.57 9.73 -12.53
C ASN A 272 -19.48 8.59 -13.57
N GLU A 273 -19.52 8.97 -14.85
CA GLU A 273 -19.34 8.03 -15.97
C GLU A 273 -17.93 7.43 -16.03
N GLU A 274 -16.93 8.06 -15.41
CA GLU A 274 -15.56 7.53 -15.34
C GLU A 274 -15.52 6.18 -14.61
N ASN A 275 -16.35 5.98 -13.58
CA ASN A 275 -16.44 4.72 -12.85
C ASN A 275 -16.84 3.53 -13.75
N ILE A 276 -17.61 3.77 -14.82
CA ILE A 276 -17.97 2.72 -15.79
C ILE A 276 -16.71 2.13 -16.43
N LYS A 277 -15.72 2.98 -16.76
CA LYS A 277 -14.45 2.55 -17.35
C LYS A 277 -13.65 1.68 -16.39
N PHE A 278 -13.74 1.96 -15.08
CA PHE A 278 -13.07 1.16 -14.05
C PHE A 278 -13.76 -0.18 -13.85
N PHE A 279 -15.10 -0.23 -13.79
CA PHE A 279 -15.82 -1.50 -13.72
C PHE A 279 -15.51 -2.43 -14.90
N LYS A 280 -15.39 -1.88 -16.12
CA LYS A 280 -14.99 -2.66 -17.32
C LYS A 280 -13.59 -3.27 -17.22
N GLN A 281 -12.71 -2.75 -16.37
CA GLN A 281 -11.37 -3.31 -16.14
C GLN A 281 -11.37 -4.47 -15.14
N MET A 282 -12.44 -4.66 -14.37
CA MET A 282 -12.56 -5.69 -13.33
C MET A 282 -12.99 -7.03 -13.93
N LYS A 283 -12.06 -7.67 -14.66
CA LYS A 283 -12.34 -8.84 -15.54
C LYS A 283 -12.89 -10.08 -14.82
N ASN A 284 -12.62 -10.23 -13.53
CA ASN A 284 -13.01 -11.39 -12.73
C ASN A 284 -14.25 -11.15 -11.86
N LEU A 285 -14.83 -9.94 -11.93
CA LEU A 285 -16.02 -9.60 -11.15
C LEU A 285 -17.20 -10.46 -11.62
N LYS A 286 -17.92 -11.03 -10.65
CA LYS A 286 -19.10 -11.89 -10.86
C LYS A 286 -20.35 -11.25 -10.30
N TYR A 287 -20.22 -10.54 -9.18
CA TYR A 287 -21.33 -9.88 -8.50
C TYR A 287 -20.93 -8.47 -8.08
N LEU A 288 -21.82 -7.51 -8.34
CA LEU A 288 -21.68 -6.11 -7.98
C LEU A 288 -22.98 -5.61 -7.33
N ASP A 289 -22.93 -5.22 -6.06
CA ASP A 289 -23.99 -4.42 -5.44
C ASP A 289 -23.64 -2.94 -5.54
N ILE A 290 -24.44 -2.19 -6.29
CA ILE A 290 -24.32 -0.74 -6.49
C ILE A 290 -25.59 -0.01 -6.06
N SER A 291 -26.52 -0.70 -5.37
CA SER A 291 -27.76 -0.11 -4.87
C SER A 291 -27.48 1.15 -4.04
N GLY A 292 -28.41 2.11 -4.05
CA GLY A 292 -28.25 3.37 -3.29
C GLY A 292 -27.19 4.32 -3.83
N ASN A 293 -26.56 4.04 -4.98
CA ASN A 293 -25.67 4.97 -5.67
C ASN A 293 -26.40 5.68 -6.82
N LYS A 294 -25.93 6.87 -7.20
CA LYS A 294 -26.50 7.62 -8.34
C LYS A 294 -26.26 6.92 -9.68
N ILE A 295 -25.16 6.17 -9.82
CA ILE A 295 -24.82 5.41 -11.03
C ILE A 295 -25.75 4.21 -11.26
N ALA A 296 -26.51 3.76 -10.26
CA ALA A 296 -27.28 2.52 -10.32
C ALA A 296 -28.30 2.51 -11.47
N LYS A 297 -29.06 3.60 -11.63
CA LYS A 297 -30.03 3.78 -12.73
C LYS A 297 -29.39 3.72 -14.11
N PHE A 298 -28.16 4.24 -14.24
CA PHE A 298 -27.42 4.18 -15.49
C PHE A 298 -27.02 2.74 -15.82
N LEU A 299 -26.54 1.98 -14.83
CA LEU A 299 -26.11 0.59 -15.01
C LEU A 299 -27.26 -0.39 -15.25
N GLU A 300 -28.48 -0.06 -14.78
CA GLU A 300 -29.71 -0.78 -15.15
C GLU A 300 -30.00 -0.67 -16.64
N ALA A 301 -29.90 0.54 -17.20
CA ALA A 301 -30.14 0.78 -18.61
C ALA A 301 -28.94 0.37 -19.50
N ASN A 302 -27.72 0.39 -18.96
CA ASN A 302 -26.47 0.15 -19.67
C ASN A 302 -25.56 -0.82 -18.90
N PRO A 303 -25.83 -2.14 -18.97
CA PRO A 303 -25.03 -3.12 -18.25
C PRO A 303 -23.54 -3.07 -18.64
N ILE A 304 -22.64 -3.18 -17.65
CA ILE A 304 -21.18 -3.19 -17.87
C ILE A 304 -20.76 -4.37 -18.75
N ASN A 305 -21.30 -5.57 -18.45
CA ASN A 305 -21.13 -6.82 -19.16
C ASN A 305 -22.16 -7.84 -18.65
N ASN A 306 -22.68 -8.70 -19.53
CA ASN A 306 -23.71 -9.72 -19.23
C ASN A 306 -23.22 -10.85 -18.31
N LYS A 307 -21.92 -10.91 -17.98
CA LYS A 307 -21.33 -11.91 -17.08
C LYS A 307 -21.34 -11.50 -15.60
N ILE A 308 -21.68 -10.24 -15.31
CA ILE A 308 -21.68 -9.69 -13.96
C ILE A 308 -23.13 -9.58 -13.51
N GLU A 309 -23.48 -10.23 -12.41
CA GLU A 309 -24.73 -10.01 -11.71
C GLU A 309 -24.67 -8.63 -11.01
N VAL A 310 -25.57 -7.72 -11.39
CA VAL A 310 -25.60 -6.36 -10.84
C VAL A 310 -26.89 -6.14 -10.06
N LYS A 311 -26.74 -5.80 -8.78
CA LYS A 311 -27.84 -5.33 -7.93
C LYS A 311 -27.79 -3.80 -7.87
N SER A 312 -28.83 -3.15 -8.38
CA SER A 312 -28.90 -1.69 -8.56
C SER A 312 -30.09 -1.04 -7.85
N HIS A 313 -31.08 -1.84 -7.44
CA HIS A 313 -32.28 -1.34 -6.78
C HIS A 313 -32.14 -1.36 -5.25
N ASN A 314 -32.65 -0.32 -4.59
CA ASN A 314 -32.91 -0.36 -3.16
C ASN A 314 -34.16 -1.22 -2.94
N PHE A 315 -34.05 -2.29 -2.16
CA PHE A 315 -35.24 -2.78 -1.46
C PHE A 315 -35.57 -1.71 -0.42
N ASN A 316 -36.52 -0.83 -0.74
CA ASN A 316 -37.15 0.03 0.26
C ASN A 316 -37.90 -0.88 1.24
N TYR A 317 -37.22 -1.33 2.31
CA TYR A 317 -37.85 -2.05 3.42
C TYR A 317 -38.66 -1.14 4.35
N PHE A 318 -38.74 0.16 4.04
CA PHE A 318 -39.57 1.11 4.77
C PHE A 318 -40.40 1.92 3.77
N ARG A 319 -41.66 1.52 3.60
CA ARG A 319 -42.76 2.37 3.15
C ARG A 319 -43.55 2.81 4.35
#